data_AF-A0A535VXX9-F1
#
_entry.id   AF-A0A535VXX9-F1
#
_cell.length_a   1.000
_cell.length_b   1.000
_cell.length_c   1.000
_cell.angle_alpha   90.00
_cell.angle_beta   90.00
_cell.angle_gamma   90.00
#
_symmetry.space_group_name_H-M   'P 1'
#
loop_
_entity.id
_entity.type
_entity.pdbx_description
1 polymer ?
#
loop_
_entity_poly.entity_id
_entity_poly.type
_entity_poly.pdbx_seq_one_letter_code
_entity_poly.pdbx_strand_id
1 'polypeptide(L)'
;MTGPGSNRPAASEPGPGTPNATAEVLEASSAGGGGGMALARAGLIVSGAYLVSRVLGYVRVVVIGSTLGAGPELDAFFAAFRIPDLIFQLVAAGTVAAALVPMVAGELVTGRTSRAWHIVSTIASLMTVGLVILASVAWLAAPVLVPLIAPGFAGEQLQQTIELTRLMLLAPMFLALGGVATSALNAHNRFAASALAPIVYNLAIIGAALILTHSLGVTGLAIGVVVGSLGHLLVQLPPLARAGFRFTPNLDAGDPEVRQALRLMGPRTVALGAGQITFVVATAFASGLAAGSVTAFTFAFTVFSIPLSVIGVPLGIVALPTLSRDLARGAVDEFVALMSRAIRLILFLILPLVALGIALRGPATTVLFNHGKFTGESVQLVAATLLVLLLALPGEGLLTILVRAFYANRDTRTPALAAILGVVLNVVVGAFALYVLGWGLAGIAAGIAVGSSVEAIVLALVLRREIPAFDPRQIVTAAAPVVVASLAAGFAAAGVVVILDPGLAGAPTQVRALVELVVGGGIGGLVYLALARLLRLPELGLIMRLMSDTLSRLRPA
;
A
#
# COMPACT_ATOMS: atom_id res chain seq x y z
N MET A 1 -41.29 -61.36 -23.05
CA MET A 1 -39.86 -61.16 -22.76
C MET A 1 -39.62 -59.68 -22.53
N THR A 2 -39.20 -59.33 -21.31
CA THR A 2 -38.33 -58.18 -20.92
C THR A 2 -38.65 -56.75 -21.42
N GLY A 3 -39.02 -55.87 -20.48
CA GLY A 3 -38.76 -54.41 -20.58
C GLY A 3 -37.28 -54.08 -20.27
N PRO A 4 -36.90 -52.82 -19.92
CA PRO A 4 -37.64 -51.55 -19.86
C PRO A 4 -36.96 -50.42 -20.72
N GLY A 5 -37.66 -49.38 -21.17
CA GLY A 5 -37.87 -48.15 -20.39
C GLY A 5 -36.71 -47.14 -20.55
N SER A 6 -36.78 -46.23 -21.53
CA SER A 6 -36.01 -44.98 -21.51
C SER A 6 -36.99 -43.80 -21.52
N ASN A 7 -37.26 -43.32 -20.32
CA ASN A 7 -38.09 -42.16 -20.01
C ASN A 7 -37.18 -40.92 -20.15
N ARG A 8 -37.28 -40.18 -21.25
CA ARG A 8 -36.72 -38.83 -21.36
C ARG A 8 -37.78 -37.85 -20.86
N PRO A 9 -37.59 -37.13 -19.75
CA PRO A 9 -38.47 -36.03 -19.41
C PRO A 9 -38.17 -34.83 -20.31
N ALA A 10 -39.25 -34.17 -20.71
CA ALA A 10 -39.29 -32.92 -21.44
C ALA A 10 -38.43 -31.83 -20.79
N ALA A 11 -37.89 -30.95 -21.62
CA ALA A 11 -37.22 -29.73 -21.22
C ALA A 11 -38.14 -28.88 -20.33
N SER A 12 -37.78 -28.77 -19.05
CA SER A 12 -38.34 -27.77 -18.15
C SER A 12 -37.75 -26.41 -18.49
N GLU A 13 -38.62 -25.46 -18.78
CA GLU A 13 -38.32 -24.03 -18.93
C GLU A 13 -37.44 -23.52 -17.76
N PRO A 14 -36.47 -22.62 -18.02
CA PRO A 14 -35.78 -21.95 -16.94
C PRO A 14 -36.78 -21.02 -16.24
N GLY A 15 -37.12 -21.35 -14.99
CA GLY A 15 -37.90 -20.47 -14.13
C GLY A 15 -37.27 -19.08 -14.00
N PRO A 16 -38.06 -18.05 -13.63
CA PRO A 16 -37.56 -16.69 -13.54
C PRO A 16 -36.42 -16.64 -12.53
N GLY A 17 -35.22 -16.31 -13.02
CA GLY A 17 -34.03 -16.17 -12.21
C GLY A 17 -34.29 -15.20 -11.08
N THR A 18 -33.88 -15.58 -9.88
CA THR A 18 -33.83 -14.71 -8.72
C THR A 18 -33.11 -13.40 -9.10
N PRO A 19 -33.71 -12.23 -8.83
CA PRO A 19 -33.10 -10.95 -9.17
C PRO A 19 -31.72 -10.85 -8.52
N ASN A 20 -30.75 -10.39 -9.31
CA ASN A 20 -29.40 -10.12 -8.86
C ASN A 20 -29.46 -8.96 -7.85
N ALA A 21 -29.64 -9.27 -6.56
CA ALA A 21 -29.84 -8.30 -5.48
C ALA A 21 -28.69 -7.28 -5.34
N THR A 22 -27.52 -7.56 -5.92
CA THR A 22 -26.41 -6.60 -6.01
C THR A 22 -26.55 -5.59 -7.15
N ALA A 23 -27.28 -5.93 -8.23
CA ALA A 23 -27.57 -5.00 -9.33
C ALA A 23 -28.71 -4.04 -8.98
N GLU A 24 -29.77 -4.53 -8.31
CA GLU A 24 -30.88 -3.68 -7.84
C GLU A 24 -30.46 -2.70 -6.73
N VAL A 25 -29.51 -3.06 -5.86
CA VAL A 25 -28.97 -2.12 -4.85
C VAL A 25 -28.12 -1.01 -5.50
N LEU A 26 -27.49 -1.27 -6.64
CA LEU A 26 -26.75 -0.27 -7.40
C LEU A 26 -27.67 0.61 -8.26
N GLU A 27 -28.75 0.06 -8.82
CA GLU A 27 -29.73 0.82 -9.61
C GLU A 27 -30.72 1.61 -8.74
N ALA A 28 -31.21 1.06 -7.62
CA ALA A 28 -32.10 1.76 -6.68
C ALA A 28 -31.40 2.92 -5.96
N SER A 29 -30.06 2.90 -5.84
CA SER A 29 -29.28 4.01 -5.28
C SER A 29 -29.09 5.17 -6.27
N SER A 30 -29.32 4.93 -7.57
CA SER A 30 -29.17 5.95 -8.62
C SER A 30 -30.45 6.73 -8.95
N ALA A 31 -31.60 6.29 -8.44
CA ALA A 31 -32.92 6.86 -8.78
C ALA A 31 -33.53 7.82 -7.74
N GLY A 32 -32.74 8.32 -6.77
CA GLY A 32 -33.19 9.26 -5.73
C GLY A 32 -32.39 10.56 -5.71
N GLY A 33 -32.93 11.64 -6.26
CA GLY A 33 -32.26 12.95 -6.47
C GLY A 33 -31.72 13.69 -5.24
N GLY A 34 -31.87 13.17 -4.03
CA GLY A 34 -31.26 13.71 -2.79
C GLY A 34 -30.09 12.89 -2.24
N GLY A 35 -29.96 11.61 -2.61
CA GLY A 35 -28.95 10.70 -2.04
C GLY A 35 -27.55 10.88 -2.63
N GLY A 36 -27.45 11.27 -3.89
CA GLY A 36 -26.18 11.41 -4.60
C GLY A 36 -25.24 12.46 -3.99
N MET A 37 -25.79 13.56 -3.46
CA MET A 37 -24.97 14.62 -2.86
C MET A 37 -24.46 14.26 -1.46
N ALA A 38 -25.27 13.53 -0.67
CA ALA A 38 -24.85 12.99 0.63
C ALA A 38 -23.77 11.89 0.47
N LEU A 39 -23.92 11.02 -0.54
CA LEU A 39 -22.95 9.98 -0.86
C LEU A 39 -21.63 10.57 -1.41
N ALA A 40 -21.71 11.57 -2.29
CA ALA A 40 -20.54 12.29 -2.80
C ALA A 40 -19.80 13.04 -1.67
N ARG A 41 -20.53 13.71 -0.77
CA ARG A 41 -19.94 14.38 0.39
C ARG A 41 -19.29 13.39 1.36
N ALA A 42 -19.92 12.25 1.62
CA ALA A 42 -19.34 11.18 2.43
C ALA A 42 -18.06 10.61 1.78
N GLY A 43 -18.08 10.36 0.47
CA GLY A 43 -16.91 9.91 -0.30
C GLY A 43 -15.75 10.90 -0.26
N LEU A 44 -16.03 12.21 -0.33
CA LEU A 44 -15.02 13.27 -0.20
C LEU A 44 -14.41 13.32 1.21
N ILE A 45 -15.23 13.22 2.26
CA ILE A 45 -14.74 13.22 3.65
C ILE A 45 -13.84 12.01 3.89
N VAL A 46 -14.24 10.82 3.41
CA VAL A 46 -13.47 9.59 3.56
C VAL A 46 -12.16 9.67 2.80
N SER A 47 -12.19 10.09 1.54
CA SER A 47 -10.99 10.27 0.72
C SER A 47 -10.04 11.29 1.34
N GLY A 48 -10.57 12.42 1.83
CA GLY A 48 -9.81 13.42 2.56
C GLY A 48 -9.16 12.87 3.84
N ALA A 49 -9.89 12.09 4.64
CA ALA A 49 -9.36 11.46 5.85
C ALA A 49 -8.25 10.44 5.53
N TYR A 50 -8.39 9.65 4.47
CA TYR A 50 -7.32 8.75 4.00
C TYR A 50 -6.07 9.52 3.57
N LEU A 51 -6.24 10.64 2.85
CA LEU A 51 -5.12 11.51 2.46
C LEU A 51 -4.42 12.10 3.70
N VAL A 52 -5.18 12.64 4.66
CA VAL A 52 -4.64 13.14 5.93
C VAL A 52 -3.87 12.05 6.67
N SER A 53 -4.42 10.83 6.75
CA SER A 53 -3.74 9.70 7.36
C SER A 53 -2.42 9.36 6.66
N ARG A 54 -2.37 9.40 5.33
CA ARG A 54 -1.12 9.18 4.58
C ARG A 54 -0.10 10.28 4.81
N VAL A 55 -0.51 11.55 4.78
CA VAL A 55 0.37 12.68 5.10
C VAL A 55 0.94 12.53 6.51
N LEU A 56 0.11 12.21 7.51
CA LEU A 56 0.58 11.95 8.88
C LEU A 56 1.52 10.76 8.96
N GLY A 57 1.31 9.71 8.16
CA GLY A 57 2.24 8.59 8.07
C GLY A 57 3.63 9.01 7.60
N TYR A 58 3.72 9.94 6.65
CA TYR A 58 4.98 10.52 6.18
C TYR A 58 5.61 11.46 7.22
N VAL A 59 4.80 12.34 7.82
CA VAL A 59 5.24 13.23 8.92
C VAL A 59 5.82 12.41 10.08
N ARG A 60 5.18 11.30 10.44
CA ARG A 60 5.65 10.36 11.47
C ARG A 60 7.07 9.87 11.18
N VAL A 61 7.38 9.48 9.94
CA VAL A 61 8.72 9.03 9.56
C VAL A 61 9.74 10.15 9.71
N VAL A 62 9.42 11.36 9.24
CA VAL A 62 10.29 12.54 9.38
C VAL A 62 10.56 12.86 10.86
N VAL A 63 9.52 12.88 11.69
CA VAL A 63 9.63 13.18 13.13
C VAL A 63 10.49 12.14 13.84
N ILE A 64 10.27 10.84 13.59
CA ILE A 64 11.08 9.75 14.16
C ILE A 64 12.55 9.90 13.78
N GLY A 65 12.84 10.20 12.51
CA GLY A 65 14.21 10.43 12.03
C GLY A 65 14.85 11.62 12.73
N SER A 66 14.11 12.72 12.89
CA SER A 66 14.63 13.92 13.56
C SER A 66 14.93 13.73 15.06
N THR A 67 14.22 12.84 15.75
CA THR A 67 14.35 12.68 17.21
C THR A 67 15.36 11.60 17.61
N LEU A 68 15.50 10.54 16.81
CA LEU A 68 16.42 9.43 17.09
C LEU A 68 17.66 9.41 16.16
N GLY A 69 17.58 9.99 14.96
CA GLY A 69 18.64 9.88 13.94
C GLY A 69 18.69 8.47 13.30
N ALA A 70 19.45 8.32 12.22
CA ALA A 70 19.72 6.99 11.67
C ALA A 70 20.89 6.36 12.43
N GLY A 71 20.64 5.24 13.11
CA GLY A 71 21.62 4.58 13.94
C GLY A 71 21.10 3.27 14.53
N PRO A 72 21.87 2.62 15.43
CA PRO A 72 21.56 1.27 15.93
C PRO A 72 20.18 1.15 16.60
N GLU A 73 19.76 2.18 17.35
CA GLU A 73 18.46 2.20 18.02
C GLU A 73 17.29 2.19 17.03
N LEU A 74 17.32 3.07 16.03
CA LEU A 74 16.23 3.18 15.07
C LEU A 74 16.22 1.99 14.08
N ASP A 75 17.39 1.43 13.78
CA ASP A 75 17.52 0.15 13.07
C ASP A 75 16.88 -0.99 13.86
N ALA A 76 17.13 -1.08 15.18
CA ALA A 76 16.51 -2.05 16.07
C ALA A 76 14.99 -1.91 16.09
N PHE A 77 14.46 -0.68 16.12
CA PHE A 77 13.01 -0.43 16.05
C PHE A 77 12.38 -0.95 14.75
N PHE A 78 12.94 -0.59 13.60
CA PHE A 78 12.36 -1.01 12.32
C PHE A 78 12.48 -2.51 12.09
N ALA A 79 13.57 -3.14 12.56
CA ALA A 79 13.71 -4.59 12.54
C ALA A 79 12.70 -5.27 13.47
N ALA A 80 12.55 -4.78 14.71
CA ALA A 80 11.61 -5.28 15.70
C ALA A 80 10.17 -5.23 15.19
N PHE A 81 9.80 -4.19 14.43
CA PHE A 81 8.46 -4.02 13.90
C PHE A 81 8.07 -5.05 12.81
N ARG A 82 9.03 -5.77 12.21
CA ARG A 82 8.75 -6.74 11.13
C ARG A 82 7.89 -7.92 11.59
N ILE A 83 8.16 -8.49 12.76
CA ILE A 83 7.44 -9.67 13.25
C ILE A 83 5.98 -9.31 13.61
N PRO A 84 5.72 -8.24 14.40
CA PRO A 84 4.35 -7.80 14.67
C PRO A 84 3.59 -7.40 13.41
N ASP A 85 4.23 -6.70 12.46
CA ASP A 85 3.58 -6.31 11.21
C ASP A 85 3.23 -7.54 10.35
N LEU A 86 4.14 -8.52 10.22
CA LEU A 86 3.85 -9.78 9.52
C LEU A 86 2.62 -10.49 10.12
N ILE A 87 2.54 -10.58 11.46
CA ILE A 87 1.38 -11.17 12.15
C ILE A 87 0.10 -10.40 11.83
N PHE A 88 0.13 -9.06 11.90
CA PHE A 88 -1.04 -8.23 11.57
C PHE A 88 -1.47 -8.42 10.11
N GLN A 89 -0.53 -8.44 9.18
CA GLN A 89 -0.81 -8.56 7.74
C GLN A 89 -1.40 -9.94 7.39
N LEU A 90 -0.88 -11.00 8.00
CA LEU A 90 -1.39 -12.36 7.80
C LEU A 90 -2.79 -12.52 8.41
N VAL A 91 -3.03 -11.98 9.61
CA VAL A 91 -4.30 -12.24 10.32
C VAL A 91 -5.41 -11.27 9.96
N ALA A 92 -5.10 -9.98 9.75
CA ALA A 92 -6.10 -8.91 9.80
C ALA A 92 -6.17 -7.98 8.57
N ALA A 93 -5.05 -7.55 8.00
CA ALA A 93 -4.97 -6.33 7.17
C ALA A 93 -5.81 -6.32 5.87
N GLY A 94 -6.31 -7.46 5.38
CA GLY A 94 -7.14 -7.50 4.17
C GLY A 94 -8.21 -8.58 4.12
N THR A 95 -8.24 -9.46 5.12
CA THR A 95 -9.12 -10.63 5.16
C THR A 95 -10.44 -10.30 5.86
N VAL A 96 -10.38 -9.49 6.92
CA VAL A 96 -11.54 -9.13 7.74
C VAL A 96 -12.52 -8.27 6.95
N ALA A 97 -12.09 -7.15 6.35
CA ALA A 97 -13.03 -6.23 5.70
C ALA A 97 -13.75 -6.85 4.50
N ALA A 98 -13.06 -7.65 3.68
CA ALA A 98 -13.63 -8.24 2.48
C ALA A 98 -14.66 -9.35 2.78
N ALA A 99 -14.50 -10.06 3.90
CA ALA A 99 -15.44 -11.08 4.33
C ALA A 99 -16.54 -10.47 5.21
N LEU A 100 -16.16 -9.66 6.21
CA LEU A 100 -17.03 -9.19 7.28
C LEU A 100 -18.06 -8.14 6.82
N VAL A 101 -17.65 -7.19 5.98
CA VAL A 101 -18.54 -6.11 5.50
C VAL A 101 -19.80 -6.67 4.81
N PRO A 102 -19.70 -7.54 3.78
CA PRO A 102 -20.89 -8.04 3.10
C PRO A 102 -21.77 -8.92 4.00
N MET A 103 -21.19 -9.72 4.90
CA MET A 103 -21.97 -10.56 5.82
C MET A 103 -22.77 -9.72 6.81
N VAL A 104 -22.13 -8.74 7.45
CA VAL A 104 -22.80 -7.83 8.39
C VAL A 104 -23.86 -7.00 7.67
N ALA A 105 -23.53 -6.46 6.49
CA ALA A 105 -24.48 -5.69 5.70
C ALA A 105 -25.72 -6.52 5.29
N GLY A 106 -25.54 -7.78 4.90
CA GLY A 106 -26.66 -8.69 4.58
C GLY A 106 -27.60 -8.92 5.76
N GLU A 107 -27.04 -9.19 6.93
CA GLU A 107 -27.85 -9.36 8.15
C GLU A 107 -28.59 -8.08 8.55
N LEU A 108 -27.95 -6.91 8.42
CA LEU A 108 -28.58 -5.61 8.69
C LEU A 108 -29.74 -5.31 7.73
N VAL A 109 -29.60 -5.59 6.44
CA VAL A 109 -30.66 -5.37 5.44
C VAL A 109 -31.88 -6.27 5.73
N THR A 110 -31.65 -7.50 6.21
CA THR A 110 -32.72 -8.42 6.59
C THR A 110 -33.32 -8.14 7.99
N GLY A 111 -32.93 -7.04 8.65
CA GLY A 111 -33.42 -6.66 9.98
C GLY A 111 -32.85 -7.51 11.12
N ARG A 112 -31.91 -8.42 10.86
CA ARG A 112 -31.30 -9.34 11.83
C ARG A 112 -30.08 -8.72 12.52
N THR A 113 -30.24 -7.52 13.07
CA THR A 113 -29.16 -6.75 13.71
C THR A 113 -28.48 -7.50 14.86
N SER A 114 -29.23 -8.26 15.66
CA SER A 114 -28.66 -9.09 16.74
C SER A 114 -27.70 -10.16 16.18
N ARG A 115 -28.06 -10.77 15.05
CA ARG A 115 -27.24 -11.75 14.36
C ARG A 115 -25.96 -11.12 13.82
N ALA A 116 -26.06 -9.94 13.22
CA ALA A 116 -24.92 -9.17 12.77
C ALA A 116 -23.90 -8.92 13.91
N TRP A 117 -24.37 -8.51 15.09
CA TRP A 117 -23.50 -8.30 16.26
C TRP A 117 -22.93 -9.57 16.87
N HIS A 118 -23.67 -10.67 16.78
CA HIS A 118 -23.18 -11.99 17.15
C HIS A 118 -22.00 -12.41 16.26
N ILE A 119 -22.10 -12.24 14.94
CA ILE A 119 -21.02 -12.53 13.98
C ILE A 119 -19.79 -11.66 14.28
N VAL A 120 -19.98 -10.34 14.44
CA VAL A 120 -18.89 -9.40 14.75
C VAL A 120 -18.19 -9.78 16.06
N SER A 121 -18.95 -10.08 17.11
CA SER A 121 -18.37 -10.45 18.41
C SER A 121 -17.64 -11.79 18.34
N THR A 122 -18.19 -12.78 17.64
CA THR A 122 -17.58 -14.09 17.49
C THR A 122 -16.27 -14.00 16.72
N ILE A 123 -16.23 -13.25 15.62
CA ILE A 123 -14.98 -13.01 14.86
C ILE A 123 -13.96 -12.24 15.70
N ALA A 124 -14.39 -11.19 16.41
CA ALA A 124 -13.50 -10.46 17.31
C ALA A 124 -12.90 -11.36 18.40
N SER A 125 -13.71 -12.23 19.01
CA SER A 125 -13.27 -13.20 20.02
C SER A 125 -12.30 -14.23 19.45
N LEU A 126 -12.62 -14.85 18.31
CA LEU A 126 -11.74 -15.82 17.64
C LEU A 126 -10.41 -15.19 17.23
N MET A 127 -10.44 -13.97 16.66
CA MET A 127 -9.24 -13.23 16.33
C MET A 127 -8.42 -12.86 17.57
N THR A 128 -9.08 -12.46 18.67
CA THR A 128 -8.39 -12.18 19.94
C THR A 128 -7.65 -13.42 20.43
N VAL A 129 -8.34 -14.57 20.50
CA VAL A 129 -7.72 -15.83 20.94
C VAL A 129 -6.57 -16.23 20.02
N GLY A 130 -6.79 -16.22 18.70
CA GLY A 130 -5.76 -16.56 17.72
C GLY A 130 -4.54 -15.65 17.78
N LEU A 131 -4.73 -14.34 17.93
CA LEU A 131 -3.65 -13.37 18.04
C LEU A 131 -2.94 -13.45 19.39
N VAL A 132 -3.64 -13.71 20.50
CA VAL A 132 -3.00 -13.95 21.80
C VAL A 132 -2.10 -15.17 21.73
N ILE A 133 -2.57 -16.27 21.14
CA ILE A 133 -1.76 -17.49 20.96
C ILE A 133 -0.54 -17.17 20.08
N LEU A 134 -0.75 -16.57 18.90
CA LEU A 134 0.32 -16.29 17.97
C LEU A 134 1.34 -15.29 18.51
N ALA A 135 0.88 -14.22 19.18
CA ALA A 135 1.73 -13.26 19.87
C ALA A 135 2.49 -13.90 21.02
N SER A 136 1.88 -14.79 21.80
CA SER A 136 2.57 -15.49 22.89
C SER A 136 3.67 -16.42 22.36
N VAL A 137 3.39 -17.16 21.28
CA VAL A 137 4.38 -18.00 20.60
C VAL A 137 5.52 -17.14 20.05
N ALA A 138 5.21 -16.04 19.35
CA ALA A 138 6.21 -15.13 18.81
C ALA A 138 7.02 -14.43 19.91
N TRP A 139 6.42 -14.13 21.05
CA TRP A 139 7.07 -13.51 22.21
C TRP A 139 8.11 -14.45 22.84
N LEU A 140 7.75 -15.74 22.99
CA LEU A 140 8.65 -16.79 23.47
C LEU A 140 9.75 -17.06 22.45
N ALA A 141 9.40 -17.14 21.17
CA ALA A 141 10.32 -17.39 20.07
C ALA A 141 11.13 -16.15 19.64
N ALA A 142 10.89 -14.96 20.19
CA ALA A 142 11.55 -13.72 19.77
C ALA A 142 13.09 -13.82 19.75
N PRO A 143 13.78 -14.46 20.73
CA PRO A 143 15.23 -14.63 20.69
C PRO A 143 15.74 -15.47 19.51
N VAL A 144 14.88 -16.31 18.91
CA VAL A 144 15.19 -17.12 17.71
C VAL A 144 14.74 -16.41 16.44
N LEU A 145 13.58 -15.75 16.47
CA LEU A 145 13.01 -15.07 15.30
C LEU A 145 13.78 -13.80 14.93
N VAL A 146 14.20 -12.98 15.92
CA VAL A 146 14.89 -11.72 15.64
C VAL A 146 16.22 -11.93 14.91
N PRO A 147 17.11 -12.86 15.29
CA PRO A 147 18.31 -13.16 14.51
C PRO A 147 18.05 -13.63 13.08
N LEU A 148 16.87 -14.19 12.78
CA LEU A 148 16.50 -14.56 11.40
C LEU A 148 16.08 -13.33 10.57
N ILE A 149 15.45 -12.34 11.22
CA ILE A 149 15.01 -11.09 10.58
C ILE A 149 16.17 -10.11 10.40
N ALA A 150 17.07 -10.05 11.38
CA ALA A 150 18.20 -9.14 11.43
C ALA A 150 19.49 -9.89 11.84
N PRO A 151 20.02 -10.79 10.98
CA PRO A 151 21.19 -11.62 11.29
C PRO A 151 22.47 -10.82 11.53
N GLY A 152 22.54 -9.57 11.07
CA GLY A 152 23.70 -8.71 11.33
C GLY A 152 23.72 -8.03 12.70
N PHE A 153 22.64 -8.11 13.48
CA PHE A 153 22.60 -7.51 14.82
C PHE A 153 23.19 -8.45 15.87
N ALA A 154 23.98 -7.89 16.79
CA ALA A 154 24.62 -8.61 17.88
C ALA A 154 24.63 -7.78 19.18
N GLY A 155 25.00 -8.43 20.29
CA GLY A 155 25.18 -7.77 21.59
C GLY A 155 23.92 -7.02 22.07
N GLU A 156 24.12 -5.79 22.52
CA GLU A 156 23.06 -4.93 23.05
C GLU A 156 21.98 -4.60 22.02
N GLN A 157 22.35 -4.34 20.75
CA GLN A 157 21.39 -4.02 19.70
C GLN A 157 20.42 -5.18 19.43
N LEU A 158 20.93 -6.42 19.43
CA LEU A 158 20.10 -7.61 19.26
C LEU A 158 19.12 -7.77 20.44
N GLN A 159 19.61 -7.63 21.67
CA GLN A 159 18.79 -7.74 22.87
C GLN A 159 17.69 -6.65 22.91
N GLN A 160 18.05 -5.41 22.58
CA GLN A 160 17.09 -4.31 22.46
C GLN A 160 16.04 -4.60 21.38
N THR A 161 16.44 -5.15 20.23
CA THR A 161 15.49 -5.54 19.17
C THR A 161 14.51 -6.62 19.65
N ILE A 162 14.97 -7.61 20.42
CA ILE A 162 14.12 -8.65 21.02
C ILE A 162 13.09 -8.05 21.98
N GLU A 163 13.52 -7.13 22.85
CA GLU A 163 12.64 -6.47 23.81
C GLU A 163 11.60 -5.56 23.14
N LEU A 164 12.01 -4.79 22.14
CA LEU A 164 11.12 -3.97 21.33
C LEU A 164 10.10 -4.86 20.59
N THR A 165 10.54 -5.98 20.01
CA THR A 165 9.65 -6.94 19.34
C THR A 165 8.58 -7.44 20.29
N ARG A 166 9.00 -7.89 21.49
CA ARG A 166 8.10 -8.39 22.53
C ARG A 166 7.06 -7.37 22.96
N LEU A 167 7.47 -6.11 23.12
CA LEU A 167 6.55 -5.03 23.47
C LEU A 167 5.56 -4.74 22.34
N MET A 168 6.04 -4.68 21.09
CA MET A 168 5.25 -4.33 19.92
C MET A 168 4.30 -5.44 19.47
N LEU A 169 4.45 -6.68 19.94
CA LEU A 169 3.50 -7.78 19.70
C LEU A 169 2.08 -7.51 20.25
N LEU A 170 1.92 -6.55 21.16
CA LEU A 170 0.60 -6.08 21.58
C LEU A 170 -0.14 -5.30 20.49
N ALA A 171 0.59 -4.61 19.61
CA ALA A 171 0.02 -3.76 18.57
C ALA A 171 -0.84 -4.50 17.53
N PRO A 172 -0.42 -5.65 16.94
CA PRO A 172 -1.25 -6.39 15.98
C PRO A 172 -2.59 -6.81 16.58
N MET A 173 -2.68 -7.07 17.90
CA MET A 173 -3.94 -7.40 18.57
C MET A 173 -4.95 -6.24 18.49
N PHE A 174 -4.51 -5.03 18.88
CA PHE A 174 -5.39 -3.86 18.85
C PHE A 174 -5.72 -3.41 17.42
N LEU A 175 -4.75 -3.46 16.50
CA LEU A 175 -4.98 -3.12 15.09
C LEU A 175 -5.96 -4.10 14.44
N ALA A 176 -5.86 -5.40 14.73
CA ALA A 176 -6.77 -6.40 14.17
C ALA A 176 -8.21 -6.20 14.64
N LEU A 177 -8.40 -5.98 15.95
CA LEU A 177 -9.71 -5.65 16.51
C LEU A 177 -10.23 -4.31 15.97
N GLY A 178 -9.34 -3.34 15.76
CA GLY A 178 -9.66 -2.09 15.08
C GLY A 178 -10.13 -2.32 13.64
N GLY A 179 -9.55 -3.28 12.93
CA GLY A 179 -9.99 -3.71 11.60
C GLY A 179 -11.39 -4.36 11.60
N VAL A 180 -11.71 -5.15 12.64
CA VAL A 180 -13.07 -5.67 12.86
C VAL A 180 -14.06 -4.52 13.11
N ALA A 181 -13.70 -3.58 13.98
CA ALA A 181 -14.51 -2.40 14.26
C ALA A 181 -14.73 -1.53 13.01
N THR A 182 -13.67 -1.31 12.22
CA THR A 182 -13.74 -0.60 10.92
C THR A 182 -14.70 -1.31 9.97
N SER A 183 -14.64 -2.63 9.87
CA SER A 183 -15.50 -3.43 9.00
C SER A 183 -16.97 -3.32 9.42
N ALA A 184 -17.25 -3.41 10.72
CA ALA A 184 -18.59 -3.24 11.26
C ALA A 184 -19.14 -1.82 11.04
N LEU A 185 -18.33 -0.78 11.28
CA LEU A 185 -18.72 0.62 11.03
C LEU A 185 -18.99 0.88 9.54
N ASN A 186 -18.16 0.32 8.65
CA ASN A 186 -18.34 0.44 7.20
C ASN A 186 -19.63 -0.26 6.73
N ALA A 187 -19.97 -1.42 7.27
CA ALA A 187 -21.24 -2.09 6.99
C ALA A 187 -22.46 -1.26 7.42
N HIS A 188 -22.31 -0.40 8.43
CA HIS A 188 -23.30 0.59 8.86
C HIS A 188 -23.20 1.94 8.14
N ASN A 189 -22.43 2.05 7.06
CA ASN A 189 -22.17 3.29 6.33
C ASN A 189 -21.58 4.42 7.18
N ARG A 190 -20.89 4.11 8.28
CA ARG A 190 -20.23 5.06 9.20
C ARG A 190 -18.75 5.26 8.84
N PHE A 191 -18.46 5.53 7.57
CA PHE A 191 -17.10 5.58 7.03
C PHE A 191 -16.20 6.67 7.64
N ALA A 192 -16.76 7.80 8.07
CA ALA A 192 -15.97 8.86 8.71
C ALA A 192 -15.39 8.41 10.06
N ALA A 193 -16.12 7.57 10.81
CA ALA A 193 -15.67 7.06 12.10
C ALA A 193 -14.52 6.07 11.95
N SER A 194 -14.56 5.21 10.93
CA SER A 194 -13.47 4.27 10.64
C SER A 194 -12.21 4.97 10.10
N ALA A 195 -12.38 6.06 9.34
CA ALA A 195 -11.25 6.82 8.79
C ALA A 195 -10.42 7.61 9.83
N LEU A 196 -10.97 7.85 11.04
CA LEU A 196 -10.24 8.48 12.15
C LEU A 196 -9.21 7.56 12.81
N ALA A 197 -9.44 6.24 12.78
CA ALA A 197 -8.59 5.27 13.46
C ALA A 197 -7.10 5.33 13.04
N PRO A 198 -6.73 5.35 11.75
CA PRO A 198 -5.34 5.45 11.35
C PRO A 198 -4.73 6.85 11.57
N ILE A 199 -5.56 7.90 11.72
CA ILE A 199 -5.10 9.24 12.10
C ILE A 199 -4.62 9.23 13.56
N VAL A 200 -5.43 8.68 14.48
CA VAL A 200 -5.08 8.54 15.91
C VAL A 200 -3.80 7.71 16.07
N TYR A 201 -3.68 6.61 15.32
CA TYR A 201 -2.47 5.78 15.33
C TYR A 201 -1.20 6.58 15.00
N ASN A 202 -1.23 7.37 13.91
CA ASN A 202 -0.07 8.17 13.51
C ASN A 202 0.23 9.30 14.51
N LEU A 203 -0.80 10.00 15.01
CA LEU A 203 -0.62 11.07 15.99
C LEU A 203 -0.03 10.57 17.31
N ALA A 204 -0.44 9.39 17.78
CA ALA A 204 0.12 8.78 18.99
C ALA A 204 1.62 8.46 18.82
N ILE A 205 2.03 7.94 17.67
CA ILE A 205 3.44 7.65 17.40
C ILE A 205 4.25 8.95 17.25
N ILE A 206 3.70 9.96 16.58
CA ILE A 206 4.32 11.30 16.49
C ILE A 206 4.50 11.90 17.89
N GLY A 207 3.46 11.87 18.73
CA GLY A 207 3.51 12.36 20.10
C GLY A 207 4.54 11.61 20.94
N ALA A 208 4.59 10.28 20.85
CA ALA A 208 5.59 9.47 21.53
C ALA A 208 7.01 9.77 21.03
N ALA A 209 7.18 9.97 19.72
CA ALA A 209 8.46 10.34 19.12
C ALA A 209 8.96 11.69 19.62
N LEU A 210 8.09 12.63 19.98
CA LEU A 210 8.44 13.96 20.48
C LEU A 210 8.60 14.02 22.01
N ILE A 211 7.81 13.24 22.75
CA ILE A 211 7.69 13.33 24.21
C ILE A 211 8.49 12.22 24.91
N LEU A 212 8.33 10.96 24.47
CA LEU A 212 8.83 9.79 25.18
C LEU A 212 10.25 9.39 24.77
N THR A 213 10.67 9.73 23.55
CA THR A 213 12.03 9.40 23.08
C THR A 213 13.13 10.13 23.84
N HIS A 214 12.81 11.30 24.43
CA HIS A 214 13.78 12.05 25.22
C HIS A 214 14.18 11.31 26.51
N SER A 215 13.22 10.64 27.17
CA SER A 215 13.45 9.95 28.45
C SER A 215 13.62 8.44 28.33
N LEU A 216 12.95 7.81 27.35
CA LEU A 216 12.91 6.35 27.18
C LEU A 216 13.57 5.87 25.88
N GLY A 217 14.20 6.78 25.12
CA GLY A 217 14.82 6.46 23.83
C GLY A 217 13.85 5.77 22.87
N VAL A 218 14.35 4.79 22.13
CA VAL A 218 13.56 3.99 21.19
C VAL A 218 12.42 3.19 21.85
N THR A 219 12.53 2.82 23.13
CA THR A 219 11.45 2.15 23.87
C THR A 219 10.23 3.05 24.00
N GLY A 220 10.43 4.36 24.19
CA GLY A 220 9.36 5.35 24.16
C GLY A 220 8.59 5.35 22.84
N LEU A 221 9.28 5.16 21.72
CA LEU A 221 8.66 5.04 20.40
C LEU A 221 7.84 3.75 20.25
N ALA A 222 8.35 2.62 20.74
CA ALA A 222 7.61 1.35 20.75
C ALA A 222 6.34 1.41 21.61
N ILE A 223 6.40 2.09 22.77
CA ILE A 223 5.20 2.39 23.58
C ILE A 223 4.21 3.22 22.74
N GLY A 224 4.69 4.21 22.01
CA GLY A 224 3.87 4.99 21.07
C GLY A 224 3.12 4.15 20.04
N VAL A 225 3.75 3.08 19.53
CA VAL A 225 3.09 2.14 18.61
C VAL A 225 1.99 1.36 19.32
N VAL A 226 2.23 0.87 20.53
CA VAL A 226 1.23 0.12 21.31
C VAL A 226 0.06 1.03 21.70
N VAL A 227 0.34 2.20 22.29
CA VAL A 227 -0.69 3.19 22.67
C VAL A 227 -1.45 3.68 21.45
N GLY A 228 -0.76 3.93 20.34
CA GLY A 228 -1.40 4.30 19.09
C GLY A 228 -2.34 3.22 18.56
N SER A 229 -1.93 1.95 18.62
CA SER A 229 -2.77 0.84 18.18
C SER A 229 -3.99 0.64 19.09
N LEU A 230 -3.83 0.87 20.40
CA LEU A 230 -4.95 0.91 21.33
C LEU A 230 -5.89 2.08 20.99
N GLY A 231 -5.36 3.28 20.77
CA GLY A 231 -6.12 4.46 20.34
C GLY A 231 -6.88 4.24 19.01
N HIS A 232 -6.27 3.52 18.08
CA HIS A 232 -6.88 3.10 16.82
C HIS A 232 -8.16 2.27 17.05
N LEU A 233 -8.16 1.37 18.04
CA LEU A 233 -9.36 0.63 18.44
C LEU A 233 -10.35 1.52 19.22
N LEU A 234 -9.86 2.21 20.25
CA LEU A 234 -10.72 2.94 21.20
C LEU A 234 -11.54 4.05 20.54
N VAL A 235 -10.97 4.78 19.57
CA VAL A 235 -11.70 5.87 18.87
C VAL A 235 -12.94 5.36 18.11
N GLN A 236 -12.93 4.08 17.74
CA GLN A 236 -14.02 3.44 16.99
C GLN A 236 -15.11 2.85 17.89
N LEU A 237 -14.83 2.61 19.19
CA LEU A 237 -15.80 1.98 20.10
C LEU A 237 -17.03 2.85 20.37
N PRO A 238 -16.94 4.17 20.64
CA PRO A 238 -18.12 4.99 20.86
C PRO A 238 -19.10 5.05 19.67
N PRO A 239 -18.68 5.30 18.41
CA PRO A 239 -19.60 5.25 17.28
C PRO A 239 -20.16 3.85 17.03
N LEU A 240 -19.41 2.78 17.33
CA LEU A 240 -19.89 1.40 17.21
C LEU A 240 -20.96 1.08 18.27
N ALA A 241 -20.77 1.51 19.51
CA ALA A 241 -21.77 1.40 20.58
C ALA A 241 -23.05 2.18 20.25
N ARG A 242 -22.92 3.38 19.67
CA ARG A 242 -24.09 4.16 19.18
C ARG A 242 -24.83 3.49 18.02
N ALA A 243 -24.16 2.62 17.26
CA ALA A 243 -24.81 1.79 16.24
C ALA A 243 -25.58 0.60 16.84
N GLY A 244 -25.50 0.38 18.16
CA GLY A 244 -26.19 -0.69 18.87
C GLY A 244 -25.32 -1.92 19.15
N PHE A 245 -24.03 -1.88 18.80
CA PHE A 245 -23.11 -2.98 19.11
C PHE A 245 -22.88 -3.10 20.61
N ARG A 246 -22.98 -4.32 21.12
CA ARG A 246 -22.52 -4.71 22.45
C ARG A 246 -21.65 -5.94 22.27
N PHE A 247 -20.40 -5.85 22.71
CA PHE A 247 -19.50 -6.99 22.61
C PHE A 247 -19.96 -8.11 23.55
N THR A 248 -20.23 -9.28 22.97
CA THR A 248 -20.54 -10.51 23.71
C THR A 248 -19.47 -11.55 23.40
N PRO A 249 -18.55 -11.87 24.34
CA PRO A 249 -17.52 -12.85 24.09
C PRO A 249 -18.13 -14.19 23.65
N ASN A 250 -17.77 -14.66 22.46
CA ASN A 250 -18.26 -15.93 21.92
C ASN A 250 -17.19 -16.63 21.06
N LEU A 251 -17.05 -17.94 21.20
CA LEU A 251 -16.10 -18.75 20.45
C LEU A 251 -16.79 -19.77 19.53
N ASP A 252 -18.02 -19.49 19.11
CA ASP A 252 -18.78 -20.34 18.18
C ASP A 252 -18.18 -20.33 16.76
N ALA A 253 -17.08 -21.06 16.58
CA ALA A 253 -16.46 -21.28 15.27
C ALA A 253 -17.27 -22.23 14.37
N GLY A 254 -18.30 -22.89 14.93
CA GLY A 254 -19.20 -23.78 14.19
C GLY A 254 -20.27 -23.03 13.40
N ASP A 255 -20.50 -21.76 13.74
CA ASP A 255 -21.42 -20.87 13.06
C ASP A 255 -21.16 -20.82 11.54
N PRO A 256 -22.19 -21.06 10.68
CA PRO A 256 -22.00 -21.14 9.24
C PRO A 256 -21.41 -19.87 8.61
N GLU A 257 -21.83 -18.69 9.07
CA GLU A 257 -21.39 -17.40 8.54
C GLU A 257 -19.96 -17.09 9.00
N VAL A 258 -19.64 -17.39 10.27
CA VAL A 258 -18.27 -17.27 10.79
C VAL A 258 -17.33 -18.24 10.08
N ARG A 259 -17.74 -19.49 9.88
CA ARG A 259 -16.95 -20.50 9.16
C ARG A 259 -16.71 -20.09 7.72
N GLN A 260 -17.72 -19.54 7.05
CA GLN A 260 -17.58 -18.98 5.71
C GLN A 260 -16.58 -17.81 5.71
N ALA A 261 -16.66 -16.91 6.69
CA ALA A 261 -15.69 -15.83 6.88
C ALA A 261 -14.26 -16.37 6.97
N LEU A 262 -14.01 -17.29 7.91
CA LEU A 262 -12.68 -17.89 8.13
C LEU A 262 -12.14 -18.60 6.89
N ARG A 263 -13.01 -19.31 6.15
CA ARG A 263 -12.63 -20.00 4.91
C ARG A 263 -12.23 -19.02 3.80
N LEU A 264 -12.86 -17.85 3.74
CA LEU A 264 -12.49 -16.77 2.81
C LEU A 264 -11.21 -16.05 3.24
N MET A 265 -10.94 -15.96 4.54
CA MET A 265 -9.75 -15.31 5.08
C MET A 265 -8.47 -16.11 4.79
N GLY A 266 -8.48 -17.44 4.95
CA GLY A 266 -7.29 -18.30 4.88
C GLY A 266 -6.45 -18.18 3.59
N PRO A 267 -7.00 -18.38 2.38
CA PRO A 267 -6.23 -18.27 1.13
C PRO A 267 -5.68 -16.86 0.89
N ARG A 268 -6.40 -15.82 1.33
CA ARG A 268 -6.02 -14.43 1.16
C ARG A 268 -4.87 -14.02 2.10
N THR A 269 -4.82 -14.60 3.31
CA THR A 269 -3.67 -14.49 4.21
C THR A 269 -2.37 -14.93 3.54
N VAL A 270 -2.38 -16.08 2.85
CA VAL A 270 -1.19 -16.61 2.17
C VAL A 270 -0.74 -15.68 1.02
N ALA A 271 -1.69 -15.15 0.25
CA ALA A 271 -1.39 -14.22 -0.84
C ALA A 271 -0.75 -12.91 -0.36
N LEU A 272 -1.18 -12.38 0.80
CA LEU A 272 -0.61 -11.17 1.40
C LEU A 272 0.79 -11.40 2.01
N GLY A 273 1.08 -12.63 2.44
CA GLY A 273 2.37 -13.01 3.02
C GLY A 273 3.54 -12.90 2.04
N ALA A 274 3.32 -13.18 0.75
CA ALA A 274 4.37 -13.14 -0.27
C ALA A 274 5.05 -11.77 -0.38
N GLY A 275 4.27 -10.67 -0.33
CA GLY A 275 4.81 -9.32 -0.39
C GLY A 275 5.59 -8.91 0.86
N GLN A 276 5.33 -9.54 2.01
CA GLN A 276 6.06 -9.25 3.27
C GLN A 276 7.47 -9.84 3.27
N ILE A 277 7.69 -10.91 2.50
CA ILE A 277 9.02 -11.54 2.38
C ILE A 277 10.03 -10.53 1.84
N THR A 278 9.65 -9.67 0.88
CA THR A 278 10.52 -8.60 0.36
C THR A 278 11.09 -7.72 1.47
N PHE A 279 10.26 -7.30 2.42
CA PHE A 279 10.69 -6.43 3.52
C PHE A 279 11.51 -7.15 4.59
N VAL A 280 11.17 -8.41 4.86
CA VAL A 280 11.96 -9.26 5.76
C VAL A 280 13.35 -9.45 5.20
N VAL A 281 13.47 -9.83 3.92
CA VAL A 281 14.78 -10.03 3.27
C VAL A 281 15.55 -8.72 3.16
N ALA A 282 14.90 -7.61 2.80
CA ALA A 282 15.56 -6.31 2.77
C ALA A 282 16.10 -5.91 4.15
N THR A 283 15.35 -6.20 5.23
CA THR A 283 15.82 -5.96 6.61
C THR A 283 16.99 -6.87 6.96
N ALA A 284 16.94 -8.14 6.57
CA ALA A 284 18.02 -9.08 6.83
C ALA A 284 19.33 -8.65 6.16
N PHE A 285 19.26 -8.28 4.88
CA PHE A 285 20.39 -7.75 4.12
C PHE A 285 20.90 -6.42 4.69
N ALA A 286 20.01 -5.47 4.98
CA ALA A 286 20.39 -4.18 5.54
C ALA A 286 20.97 -4.28 6.96
N SER A 287 20.55 -5.27 7.76
CA SER A 287 21.07 -5.49 9.11
C SER A 287 22.55 -5.88 9.14
N GLY A 288 23.04 -6.49 8.05
CA GLY A 288 24.45 -6.86 7.89
C GLY A 288 25.34 -5.73 7.36
N LEU A 289 24.78 -4.54 7.12
CA LEU A 289 25.51 -3.36 6.69
C LEU A 289 25.78 -2.42 7.88
N ALA A 290 26.43 -1.29 7.62
CA ALA A 290 26.72 -0.29 8.65
C ALA A 290 25.45 0.18 9.38
N ALA A 291 25.60 0.59 10.64
CA ALA A 291 24.50 1.11 11.45
C ALA A 291 23.78 2.28 10.74
N GLY A 292 22.46 2.30 10.84
CA GLY A 292 21.59 3.23 10.11
C GLY A 292 21.13 2.71 8.74
N SER A 293 21.62 1.55 8.28
CA SER A 293 21.25 0.99 6.97
C SER A 293 19.79 0.55 6.90
N VAL A 294 19.25 -0.06 7.96
CA VAL A 294 17.83 -0.47 8.01
C VAL A 294 16.93 0.77 8.00
N THR A 295 17.32 1.80 8.75
CA THR A 295 16.66 3.11 8.78
C THR A 295 16.70 3.78 7.42
N ALA A 296 17.87 3.88 6.80
CA ALA A 296 18.05 4.56 5.52
C ALA A 296 17.24 3.88 4.41
N PHE A 297 17.25 2.54 4.36
CA PHE A 297 16.40 1.79 3.44
C PHE A 297 14.90 2.07 3.70
N THR A 298 14.45 2.05 4.95
CA THR A 298 13.05 2.31 5.31
C THR A 298 12.61 3.71 4.91
N PHE A 299 13.46 4.72 5.09
CA PHE A 299 13.19 6.11 4.72
C PHE A 299 13.17 6.28 3.20
N ALA A 300 14.15 5.71 2.49
CA ALA A 300 14.19 5.73 1.03
C ALA A 300 12.96 5.04 0.43
N PHE A 301 12.58 3.86 0.95
CA PHE A 301 11.39 3.13 0.52
C PHE A 301 10.10 3.92 0.79
N THR A 302 10.04 4.64 1.92
CA THR A 302 8.90 5.51 2.23
C THR A 302 8.72 6.59 1.16
N VAL A 303 9.79 7.30 0.77
CA VAL A 303 9.74 8.32 -0.28
C VAL A 303 9.38 7.69 -1.63
N PHE A 304 10.02 6.57 -1.97
CA PHE A 304 9.72 5.78 -3.16
C PHE A 304 8.23 5.38 -3.27
N SER A 305 7.57 5.07 -2.15
CA SER A 305 6.16 4.63 -2.16
C SER A 305 5.14 5.75 -2.42
N ILE A 306 5.54 7.03 -2.34
CA ILE A 306 4.63 8.18 -2.46
C ILE A 306 3.93 8.20 -3.83
N PRO A 307 4.63 8.16 -4.98
CA PRO A 307 3.98 8.20 -6.28
C PRO A 307 3.03 7.03 -6.50
N LEU A 308 3.40 5.82 -6.08
CA LEU A 308 2.57 4.63 -6.19
C LEU A 308 1.29 4.76 -5.36
N SER A 309 1.39 5.31 -4.15
CA SER A 309 0.26 5.49 -3.24
C SER A 309 -0.73 6.55 -3.72
N VAL A 310 -0.23 7.64 -4.32
CA VAL A 310 -1.04 8.77 -4.77
C VAL A 310 -1.63 8.54 -6.17
N ILE A 311 -0.90 7.85 -7.04
CA ILE A 311 -1.25 7.71 -8.46
C ILE A 311 -1.61 6.27 -8.81
N GLY A 312 -0.70 5.33 -8.54
CA GLY A 312 -0.83 3.94 -8.99
C GLY A 312 -2.01 3.20 -8.36
N VAL A 313 -2.11 3.23 -7.03
CA VAL A 313 -3.15 2.52 -6.27
C VAL A 313 -4.57 3.04 -6.62
N PRO A 314 -4.86 4.36 -6.60
CA PRO A 314 -6.18 4.86 -6.97
C PRO A 314 -6.58 4.52 -8.40
N LEU A 315 -5.66 4.63 -9.37
CA LEU A 315 -5.94 4.27 -10.77
C LEU A 315 -6.34 2.80 -10.89
N GLY A 316 -5.66 1.88 -10.20
CA GLY A 316 -6.01 0.47 -10.19
C GLY A 316 -7.39 0.19 -9.57
N ILE A 317 -7.74 0.89 -8.48
CA ILE A 317 -9.05 0.76 -7.81
C ILE A 317 -10.19 1.19 -8.74
N VAL A 318 -10.02 2.33 -9.42
CA VAL A 318 -11.04 2.88 -10.33
C VAL A 318 -11.18 2.05 -11.61
N ALA A 319 -10.09 1.45 -12.09
CA ALA A 319 -10.13 0.64 -13.30
C ALA A 319 -10.86 -0.71 -13.11
N LEU A 320 -10.69 -1.38 -11.96
CA LEU A 320 -11.15 -2.75 -11.75
C LEU A 320 -12.64 -2.99 -12.04
N PRO A 321 -13.61 -2.19 -11.53
CA PRO A 321 -15.03 -2.45 -11.78
C PRO A 321 -15.40 -2.40 -13.27
N THR A 322 -14.79 -1.49 -14.01
CA THR A 322 -15.04 -1.33 -15.45
C THR A 322 -14.42 -2.48 -16.23
N LEU A 323 -13.18 -2.86 -15.92
CA LEU A 323 -12.53 -4.02 -16.54
C LEU A 323 -13.32 -5.32 -16.34
N SER A 324 -13.80 -5.56 -15.11
CA SER A 324 -14.62 -6.73 -14.79
C SER A 324 -15.94 -6.73 -15.57
N ARG A 325 -16.55 -5.55 -15.77
CA ARG A 325 -17.79 -5.39 -16.52
C ARG A 325 -17.57 -5.66 -18.01
N ASP A 326 -16.52 -5.10 -18.60
CA ASP A 326 -16.21 -5.22 -20.02
C ASP A 326 -15.94 -6.69 -20.38
N LEU A 327 -15.12 -7.39 -19.57
CA LEU A 327 -14.90 -8.83 -19.75
C LEU A 327 -16.16 -9.67 -19.53
N ALA A 328 -16.97 -9.38 -18.49
CA ALA A 328 -18.19 -10.13 -18.21
C ALA A 328 -19.23 -10.05 -19.33
N ARG A 329 -19.21 -8.97 -20.14
CA ARG A 329 -20.09 -8.80 -21.30
C ARG A 329 -19.45 -9.21 -22.62
N GLY A 330 -18.22 -9.73 -22.59
CA GLY A 330 -17.47 -10.14 -23.78
C GLY A 330 -16.87 -9.01 -24.60
N ALA A 331 -16.85 -7.78 -24.07
CA ALA A 331 -16.34 -6.59 -24.77
C ALA A 331 -14.82 -6.44 -24.62
N VAL A 332 -14.09 -7.39 -25.22
CA VAL A 332 -12.63 -7.49 -25.10
C VAL A 332 -11.90 -6.25 -25.62
N ASP A 333 -12.41 -5.62 -26.69
CA ASP A 333 -11.79 -4.43 -27.27
C ASP A 333 -11.87 -3.21 -26.33
N GLU A 334 -12.99 -3.07 -25.62
CA GLU A 334 -13.20 -2.02 -24.61
C GLU A 334 -12.28 -2.22 -23.41
N PHE A 335 -12.16 -3.47 -22.95
CA PHE A 335 -11.21 -3.88 -21.94
C PHE A 335 -9.76 -3.52 -22.33
N VAL A 336 -9.32 -3.91 -23.53
CA VAL A 336 -7.97 -3.63 -24.02
C VAL A 336 -7.75 -2.11 -24.16
N ALA A 337 -8.72 -1.38 -24.70
CA ALA A 337 -8.63 0.07 -24.84
C ALA A 337 -8.55 0.78 -23.49
N LEU A 338 -9.29 0.33 -22.49
CA LEU A 338 -9.19 0.83 -21.11
C LEU A 338 -7.82 0.51 -20.50
N MET A 339 -7.33 -0.72 -20.68
CA MET A 339 -6.01 -1.12 -20.19
C MET A 339 -4.87 -0.33 -20.80
N SER A 340 -4.84 -0.20 -22.12
CA SER A 340 -3.84 0.60 -22.80
C SER A 340 -3.91 2.05 -22.34
N ARG A 341 -5.10 2.66 -22.18
CA ARG A 341 -5.22 4.02 -21.64
C ARG A 341 -4.67 4.15 -20.22
N ALA A 342 -4.99 3.20 -19.34
CA ALA A 342 -4.50 3.20 -17.96
C ALA A 342 -2.97 3.04 -17.89
N ILE A 343 -2.40 2.14 -18.71
CA ILE A 343 -0.95 1.92 -18.80
C ILE A 343 -0.24 3.17 -19.33
N ARG A 344 -0.77 3.81 -20.38
CA ARG A 344 -0.17 5.04 -20.89
C ARG A 344 -0.20 6.17 -19.87
N LEU A 345 -1.34 6.33 -19.19
CA LEU A 345 -1.49 7.36 -18.16
C LEU A 345 -0.54 7.13 -16.98
N ILE A 346 -0.41 5.90 -16.49
CA ILE A 346 0.50 5.62 -15.35
C ILE A 346 1.96 5.87 -15.75
N LEU A 347 2.38 5.48 -16.95
CA LEU A 347 3.75 5.74 -17.43
C LEU A 347 4.00 7.24 -17.66
N PHE A 348 3.02 7.94 -18.24
CA PHE A 348 3.05 9.41 -18.41
C PHE A 348 3.22 10.16 -17.08
N LEU A 349 2.72 9.61 -15.99
CA LEU A 349 2.83 10.22 -14.66
C LEU A 349 4.09 9.78 -13.91
N ILE A 350 4.45 8.50 -13.98
CA ILE A 350 5.56 7.94 -13.20
C ILE A 350 6.93 8.26 -13.79
N LEU A 351 7.11 8.15 -15.11
CA LEU A 351 8.42 8.35 -15.74
C LEU A 351 9.04 9.75 -15.48
N PRO A 352 8.31 10.88 -15.55
CA PRO A 352 8.88 12.16 -15.16
C PRO A 352 9.22 12.22 -13.68
N LEU A 353 8.43 11.58 -12.80
CA LEU A 353 8.74 11.49 -11.37
C LEU A 353 10.00 10.67 -11.08
N VAL A 354 10.28 9.64 -11.88
CA VAL A 354 11.55 8.90 -11.80
C VAL A 354 12.72 9.82 -12.17
N ALA A 355 12.64 10.49 -13.32
CA ALA A 355 13.74 11.35 -13.79
C ALA A 355 13.99 12.55 -12.86
N LEU A 356 12.93 13.25 -12.46
CA LEU A 356 12.99 14.37 -11.51
C LEU A 356 13.42 13.88 -10.13
N GLY A 357 12.89 12.75 -9.66
CA GLY A 357 13.25 12.14 -8.39
C GLY A 357 14.72 11.78 -8.35
N ILE A 358 15.28 11.22 -9.43
CA ILE A 358 16.71 10.93 -9.54
C ILE A 358 17.48 12.25 -9.50
N ALA A 359 17.13 13.24 -10.32
CA ALA A 359 17.85 14.51 -10.37
C ALA A 359 17.83 15.28 -9.04
N LEU A 360 16.69 15.28 -8.33
CA LEU A 360 16.43 16.10 -7.14
C LEU A 360 16.47 15.29 -5.83
N ARG A 361 16.93 14.02 -5.85
CA ARG A 361 16.97 13.15 -4.65
C ARG A 361 17.71 13.77 -3.48
N GLY A 362 18.88 14.39 -3.73
CA GLY A 362 19.69 15.03 -2.69
C GLY A 362 18.91 16.16 -2.00
N PRO A 363 18.49 17.20 -2.74
CA PRO A 363 17.66 18.28 -2.20
C PRO A 363 16.38 17.78 -1.53
N ALA A 364 15.66 16.83 -2.14
CA ALA A 364 14.43 16.27 -1.59
C ALA A 364 14.66 15.60 -0.23
N THR A 365 15.67 14.72 -0.13
CA THR A 365 15.99 14.03 1.13
C THR A 365 16.56 14.99 2.18
N THR A 366 17.30 16.04 1.78
CA THR A 366 17.76 17.08 2.69
C THR A 366 16.58 17.84 3.29
N VAL A 367 15.65 18.32 2.46
CA VAL A 367 14.44 19.04 2.93
C VAL A 367 13.59 18.16 3.84
N LEU A 368 13.44 16.88 3.50
CA LEU A 368 12.61 15.97 4.26
C LEU A 368 13.24 15.53 5.58
N PHE A 369 14.54 15.24 5.59
CA PHE A 369 15.14 14.47 6.67
C PHE A 369 16.32 15.14 7.38
N ASN A 370 17.00 16.15 6.81
CA ASN A 370 18.19 16.75 7.43
C ASN A 370 17.84 17.70 8.59
N HIS A 371 17.19 17.18 9.62
CA HIS A 371 16.70 17.89 10.80
C HIS A 371 17.04 17.12 12.08
N GLY A 372 17.25 17.84 13.18
CA GLY A 372 17.49 17.24 14.49
C GLY A 372 18.72 16.33 14.51
N LYS A 373 18.54 15.08 14.97
CA LYS A 373 19.61 14.07 15.07
C LYS A 373 19.93 13.37 13.75
N PHE A 374 19.18 13.64 12.68
CA PHE A 374 19.41 12.98 11.39
C PHE A 374 20.53 13.68 10.62
N THR A 375 21.67 13.01 10.50
CA THR A 375 22.92 13.60 9.97
C THR A 375 22.91 13.73 8.45
N GLY A 376 23.76 14.62 7.92
CA GLY A 376 23.97 14.74 6.47
C GLY A 376 24.46 13.45 5.81
N GLU A 377 25.25 12.62 6.52
CA GLU A 377 25.65 11.29 6.05
C GLU A 377 24.45 10.34 5.90
N SER A 378 23.55 10.33 6.89
CA SER A 378 22.31 9.56 6.84
C SER A 378 21.44 9.97 5.65
N VAL A 379 21.37 11.27 5.37
CA VAL A 379 20.65 11.83 4.21
C VAL A 379 21.26 11.35 2.90
N GLN A 380 22.60 11.36 2.77
CA GLN A 380 23.27 10.85 1.59
C GLN A 380 23.02 9.35 1.38
N LEU A 381 23.02 8.56 2.46
CA LEU A 381 22.71 7.13 2.39
C LEU A 381 21.25 6.88 1.93
N VAL A 382 20.29 7.66 2.44
CA VAL A 382 18.90 7.63 1.95
C VAL A 382 18.82 8.03 0.49
N ALA A 383 19.48 9.12 0.07
CA ALA A 383 19.47 9.61 -1.30
C ALA A 383 20.09 8.62 -2.29
N ALA A 384 21.20 7.97 -1.93
CA ALA A 384 21.85 6.95 -2.73
C ALA A 384 20.97 5.70 -2.88
N THR A 385 20.31 5.27 -1.80
CA THR A 385 19.36 4.15 -1.83
C THR A 385 18.13 4.48 -2.68
N LEU A 386 17.62 5.71 -2.54
CA LEU A 386 16.47 6.20 -3.29
C LEU A 386 16.74 6.23 -4.80
N LEU A 387 17.96 6.59 -5.24
CA LEU A 387 18.32 6.58 -6.67
C LEU A 387 17.98 5.26 -7.34
N VAL A 388 18.38 4.14 -6.73
CA VAL A 388 18.17 2.82 -7.32
C VAL A 388 16.73 2.36 -7.14
N LEU A 389 16.11 2.65 -5.99
CA LEU A 389 14.69 2.36 -5.78
C LEU A 389 13.79 3.06 -6.81
N LEU A 390 14.10 4.31 -7.21
CA LEU A 390 13.32 5.02 -8.22
C LEU A 390 13.29 4.29 -9.57
N LEU A 391 14.27 3.45 -9.89
CA LEU A 391 14.27 2.62 -11.10
C LEU A 391 13.22 1.49 -11.03
N ALA A 392 12.74 1.12 -9.84
CA ALA A 392 11.66 0.15 -9.66
C ALA A 392 10.27 0.74 -9.95
N LEU A 393 10.11 2.07 -9.91
CA LEU A 393 8.80 2.73 -10.02
C LEU A 393 8.03 2.39 -11.30
N PRO A 394 8.63 2.32 -12.50
CA PRO A 394 7.89 1.95 -13.70
C PRO A 394 7.31 0.53 -13.63
N GLY A 395 8.09 -0.43 -13.10
CA GLY A 395 7.64 -1.81 -12.90
C GLY A 395 6.48 -1.89 -11.92
N GLU A 396 6.66 -1.34 -10.72
CA GLU A 396 5.61 -1.26 -9.69
C GLU A 396 4.35 -0.53 -10.18
N GLY A 397 4.53 0.56 -10.94
CA GLY A 397 3.45 1.31 -11.57
C GLY A 397 2.63 0.46 -12.55
N LEU A 398 3.29 -0.35 -13.37
CA LEU A 398 2.60 -1.28 -14.26
C LEU A 398 1.85 -2.36 -13.49
N LEU A 399 2.43 -2.88 -12.40
CA LEU A 399 1.79 -3.88 -11.53
C LEU A 399 0.50 -3.36 -10.89
N THR A 400 0.37 -2.05 -10.65
CA THR A 400 -0.89 -1.48 -10.13
C THR A 400 -2.07 -1.63 -11.09
N ILE A 401 -1.80 -1.87 -12.38
CA ILE A 401 -2.80 -2.03 -13.43
C ILE A 401 -2.87 -3.49 -13.91
N LEU A 402 -1.73 -4.10 -14.25
CA LEU A 402 -1.67 -5.45 -14.80
C LEU A 402 -2.31 -6.50 -13.88
N VAL A 403 -2.05 -6.43 -12.57
CA VAL A 403 -2.67 -7.36 -11.61
C VAL A 403 -4.20 -7.25 -11.60
N ARG A 404 -4.75 -6.06 -11.87
CA ARG A 404 -6.21 -5.82 -11.86
C ARG A 404 -6.87 -6.40 -13.10
N ALA A 405 -6.15 -6.49 -14.22
CA ALA A 405 -6.59 -7.17 -15.42
C ALA A 405 -6.87 -8.66 -15.15
N PHE A 406 -5.95 -9.35 -14.49
CA PHE A 406 -6.11 -10.77 -14.12
C PHE A 406 -7.24 -10.96 -13.10
N TYR A 407 -7.34 -10.08 -12.10
CA TYR A 407 -8.45 -10.14 -11.14
C TYR A 407 -9.81 -9.92 -11.80
N ALA A 408 -9.90 -9.02 -12.78
CA ALA A 408 -11.10 -8.84 -13.59
C ALA A 408 -11.48 -10.11 -14.37
N ASN A 409 -10.48 -10.87 -14.84
CA ASN A 409 -10.64 -12.18 -15.48
C ASN A 409 -10.80 -13.35 -14.49
N ARG A 410 -10.97 -13.08 -13.18
CA ARG A 410 -11.05 -14.09 -12.11
C ARG A 410 -9.80 -14.99 -11.98
N ASP A 411 -8.67 -14.60 -12.55
CA ASP A 411 -7.40 -15.27 -12.35
C ASP A 411 -6.61 -14.60 -11.22
N THR A 412 -6.52 -15.29 -10.08
CA THR A 412 -5.71 -14.86 -8.93
C THR A 412 -4.41 -15.64 -8.81
N ARG A 413 -4.25 -16.72 -9.57
CA ARG A 413 -3.09 -17.61 -9.48
C ARG A 413 -1.92 -17.05 -10.26
N THR A 414 -2.16 -16.55 -11.47
CA THR A 414 -1.10 -15.99 -12.32
C THR A 414 -0.41 -14.80 -11.67
N PRO A 415 -1.14 -13.79 -11.12
CA PRO A 415 -0.50 -12.71 -10.36
C PRO A 415 0.29 -13.20 -9.13
N ALA A 416 -0.22 -14.19 -8.40
CA ALA A 416 0.47 -14.71 -7.23
C ALA A 416 1.80 -15.43 -7.59
N LEU A 417 1.80 -16.22 -8.66
CA LEU A 417 3.00 -16.91 -9.14
C LEU A 417 4.03 -15.93 -9.71
N ALA A 418 3.58 -14.90 -10.44
CA ALA A 418 4.44 -13.84 -10.93
C ALA A 418 5.06 -13.04 -9.77
N ALA A 419 4.29 -12.72 -8.73
CA ALA A 419 4.79 -12.06 -7.53
C ALA A 419 5.83 -12.91 -6.78
N ILE A 420 5.60 -14.23 -6.65
CA ILE A 420 6.61 -15.14 -6.08
C ILE A 420 7.89 -15.12 -6.90
N LEU A 421 7.80 -15.18 -8.24
CA LEU A 421 8.97 -15.06 -9.12
C LEU A 421 9.68 -13.72 -8.93
N GLY A 422 8.94 -12.61 -8.86
CA GLY A 422 9.46 -11.27 -8.60
C GLY A 422 10.21 -11.20 -7.28
N VAL A 423 9.66 -11.78 -6.22
CA VAL A 423 10.31 -11.89 -4.90
C VAL A 423 11.59 -12.72 -4.99
N VAL A 424 11.56 -13.90 -5.63
CA VAL A 424 12.76 -14.75 -5.78
C VAL A 424 13.85 -14.00 -6.53
N LEU A 425 13.52 -13.32 -7.63
CA LEU A 425 14.49 -12.52 -8.39
C LEU A 425 15.02 -11.35 -7.57
N ASN A 426 14.16 -10.67 -6.82
CA ASN A 426 14.57 -9.62 -5.90
C ASN A 426 15.60 -10.13 -4.88
N VAL A 427 15.33 -11.26 -4.24
CA VAL A 427 16.25 -11.88 -3.28
C VAL A 427 17.57 -12.28 -3.94
N VAL A 428 17.53 -12.97 -5.08
CA VAL A 428 18.72 -13.48 -5.77
C VAL A 428 19.58 -12.34 -6.31
N VAL A 429 18.99 -11.40 -7.04
CA VAL A 429 19.71 -10.24 -7.60
C VAL A 429 20.20 -9.33 -6.48
N GLY A 430 19.38 -9.11 -5.45
CA GLY A 430 19.75 -8.34 -4.28
C GLY A 430 20.94 -8.94 -3.53
N ALA A 431 20.92 -10.25 -3.27
CA ALA A 431 22.03 -10.98 -2.65
C ALA A 431 23.30 -10.92 -3.51
N PHE A 432 23.18 -11.12 -4.82
CA PHE A 432 24.31 -11.04 -5.74
C PHE A 432 24.92 -9.64 -5.76
N ALA A 433 24.10 -8.59 -5.92
CA ALA A 433 24.58 -7.22 -5.94
C ALA A 433 25.18 -6.78 -4.59
N LEU A 434 24.63 -7.27 -3.48
CA LEU A 434 25.10 -6.98 -2.13
C LEU A 434 26.44 -7.69 -1.84
N TYR A 435 26.49 -9.01 -1.96
CA TYR A 435 27.61 -9.83 -1.48
C TYR A 435 28.71 -10.04 -2.53
N VAL A 436 28.39 -10.01 -3.83
CA VAL A 436 29.37 -10.22 -4.91
C VAL A 436 29.85 -8.90 -5.49
N LEU A 437 28.93 -7.97 -5.78
CA LEU A 437 29.29 -6.67 -6.37
C LEU A 437 29.61 -5.58 -5.33
N GLY A 438 29.25 -5.80 -4.06
CA GLY A 438 29.54 -4.84 -2.98
C GLY A 438 28.72 -3.55 -3.04
N TRP A 439 27.52 -3.56 -3.65
CA TRP A 439 26.71 -2.35 -3.85
C TRP A 439 26.00 -1.85 -2.57
N GLY A 440 26.10 -2.56 -1.45
CA GLY A 440 25.42 -2.18 -0.20
C GLY A 440 23.90 -2.06 -0.38
N LEU A 441 23.30 -0.99 0.14
CA LEU A 441 21.86 -0.74 0.04
C LEU A 441 21.36 -0.60 -1.42
N ALA A 442 22.21 -0.11 -2.33
CA ALA A 442 21.88 -0.06 -3.75
C ALA A 442 21.68 -1.47 -4.34
N GLY A 443 22.37 -2.48 -3.82
CA GLY A 443 22.17 -3.87 -4.22
C GLY A 443 20.77 -4.38 -3.87
N ILE A 444 20.30 -4.11 -2.65
CA ILE A 444 18.95 -4.45 -2.19
C ILE A 444 17.89 -3.77 -3.08
N ALA A 445 18.07 -2.47 -3.34
CA ALA A 445 17.17 -1.70 -4.19
C ALA A 445 17.16 -2.20 -5.65
N ALA A 446 18.31 -2.63 -6.19
CA ALA A 446 18.41 -3.21 -7.52
C ALA A 446 17.63 -4.54 -7.63
N GLY A 447 17.66 -5.36 -6.58
CA GLY A 447 16.82 -6.56 -6.47
C GLY A 447 15.34 -6.22 -6.67
N ILE A 448 14.83 -5.22 -5.94
CA ILE A 448 13.42 -4.78 -6.02
C ILE A 448 13.10 -4.27 -7.44
N ALA A 449 13.99 -3.48 -8.03
CA ALA A 449 13.81 -2.95 -9.38
C ALA A 449 13.73 -4.04 -10.45
N VAL A 450 14.64 -5.02 -10.40
CA VAL A 450 14.64 -6.15 -11.34
C VAL A 450 13.44 -7.06 -11.09
N GLY A 451 13.15 -7.39 -9.83
CA GLY A 451 12.03 -8.26 -9.45
C GLY A 451 10.69 -7.72 -9.96
N SER A 452 10.37 -6.47 -9.65
CA SER A 452 9.12 -5.82 -10.08
C SER A 452 9.05 -5.61 -11.60
N SER A 453 10.17 -5.31 -12.26
CA SER A 453 10.21 -5.17 -13.72
C SER A 453 9.96 -6.50 -14.42
N VAL A 454 10.60 -7.59 -13.96
CA VAL A 454 10.38 -8.92 -14.53
C VAL A 454 8.97 -9.41 -14.25
N GLU A 455 8.44 -9.18 -13.05
CA GLU A 455 7.04 -9.49 -12.72
C GLU A 455 6.08 -8.80 -13.70
N ALA A 456 6.25 -7.49 -13.94
CA ALA A 456 5.42 -6.73 -14.87
C ALA A 456 5.53 -7.25 -16.31
N ILE A 457 6.74 -7.59 -16.76
CA ILE A 457 6.97 -8.17 -18.08
C ILE A 457 6.26 -9.52 -18.21
N VAL A 458 6.42 -10.41 -17.24
CA VAL A 458 5.78 -11.73 -17.24
C VAL A 458 4.27 -11.59 -17.29
N LEU A 459 3.68 -10.72 -16.46
CA LEU A 459 2.24 -10.48 -16.48
C LEU A 459 1.75 -9.90 -17.81
N ALA A 460 2.48 -8.96 -18.41
CA ALA A 460 2.12 -8.42 -19.71
C ALA A 460 2.17 -9.49 -20.83
N LEU A 461 3.16 -10.39 -20.78
CA LEU A 461 3.31 -11.48 -21.76
C LEU A 461 2.25 -12.58 -21.57
N VAL A 462 1.91 -12.92 -20.34
CA VAL A 462 0.83 -13.88 -20.06
C VAL A 462 -0.52 -13.28 -20.46
N LEU A 463 -0.77 -11.99 -20.17
CA LEU A 463 -1.99 -11.31 -20.58
C LEU A 463 -2.14 -11.27 -22.11
N ARG A 464 -1.04 -11.08 -22.85
CA ARG A 464 -1.02 -11.20 -24.32
C ARG A 464 -1.45 -12.59 -24.81
N ARG A 465 -1.06 -13.64 -24.10
CA ARG A 465 -1.41 -15.03 -24.46
C ARG A 465 -2.88 -15.31 -24.18
N GLU A 466 -3.42 -14.83 -23.06
CA GLU A 466 -4.82 -15.01 -22.67
C GLU A 466 -5.78 -14.11 -23.47
N ILE A 467 -5.34 -12.88 -23.77
CA ILE A 467 -6.11 -11.89 -24.50
C ILE A 467 -5.27 -11.43 -25.70
N PRO A 468 -5.34 -12.14 -26.86
CA PRO A 468 -4.56 -11.82 -28.05
C PRO A 468 -4.82 -10.45 -28.66
N ALA A 469 -5.87 -9.73 -28.23
CA ALA A 469 -6.11 -8.34 -28.61
C ALA A 469 -5.20 -7.35 -27.86
N PHE A 470 -4.72 -7.70 -26.66
CA PHE A 470 -3.80 -6.87 -25.89
C PHE A 470 -2.41 -6.92 -26.54
N ASP A 471 -1.81 -5.78 -26.89
CA ASP A 471 -0.46 -5.73 -27.48
C ASP A 471 0.54 -5.07 -26.50
N PRO A 472 1.44 -5.85 -25.88
CA PRO A 472 2.49 -5.32 -24.99
C PRO A 472 3.42 -4.33 -25.66
N ARG A 473 3.57 -4.34 -27.00
CA ARG A 473 4.39 -3.36 -27.71
C ARG A 473 3.87 -1.94 -27.51
N GLN A 474 2.57 -1.78 -27.27
CA GLN A 474 1.97 -0.49 -26.96
C GLN A 474 2.55 0.14 -25.69
N ILE A 475 3.00 -0.67 -24.72
CA ILE A 475 3.67 -0.20 -23.51
C ILE A 475 4.96 0.52 -23.89
N VAL A 476 5.78 -0.12 -24.73
CA VAL A 476 7.08 0.42 -25.18
C VAL A 476 6.87 1.65 -26.07
N THR A 477 5.96 1.60 -27.03
CA THR A 477 5.70 2.73 -27.94
C THR A 477 5.12 3.94 -27.20
N ALA A 478 4.34 3.71 -26.14
CA ALA A 478 3.85 4.80 -25.29
C ALA A 478 4.92 5.33 -24.34
N ALA A 479 5.76 4.45 -23.78
CA ALA A 479 6.83 4.85 -22.89
C ALA A 479 7.91 5.66 -23.61
N ALA A 480 8.30 5.29 -24.84
CA ALA A 480 9.44 5.87 -25.54
C ALA A 480 9.45 7.41 -25.60
N PRO A 481 8.41 8.10 -26.10
CA PRO A 481 8.41 9.56 -26.14
C PRO A 481 8.30 10.20 -24.75
N VAL A 482 7.63 9.52 -23.80
CA VAL A 482 7.56 9.95 -22.40
C VAL A 482 8.92 9.87 -21.74
N VAL A 483 9.71 8.81 -21.99
CA VAL A 483 11.08 8.65 -21.48
C VAL A 483 11.96 9.79 -21.99
N VAL A 484 11.90 10.13 -23.27
CA VAL A 484 12.66 11.25 -23.83
C VAL A 484 12.29 12.57 -23.14
N ALA A 485 11.00 12.88 -23.02
CA ALA A 485 10.54 14.08 -22.33
C ALA A 485 10.95 14.10 -20.84
N SER A 486 10.89 12.94 -20.18
CA SER A 486 11.25 12.77 -18.76
C SER A 486 12.75 12.94 -18.53
N LEU A 487 13.59 12.36 -19.39
CA LEU A 487 15.04 12.52 -19.32
C LEU A 487 15.43 13.99 -19.51
N ALA A 488 14.85 14.68 -20.52
CA ALA A 488 15.09 16.10 -20.71
C ALA A 488 14.68 16.94 -19.48
N ALA A 489 13.54 16.61 -18.86
CA ALA A 489 13.10 17.23 -17.61
C ALA A 489 14.07 16.96 -16.44
N GLY A 490 14.54 15.72 -16.30
CA GLY A 490 15.54 15.33 -15.31
C GLY A 490 16.87 16.05 -15.50
N PHE A 491 17.38 16.14 -16.73
CA PHE A 491 18.60 16.90 -17.05
C PHE A 491 18.43 18.40 -16.80
N ALA A 492 17.28 18.98 -17.14
CA ALA A 492 16.99 20.38 -16.82
C ALA A 492 16.99 20.63 -15.31
N ALA A 493 16.34 19.75 -14.53
CA ALA A 493 16.34 19.82 -13.07
C ALA A 493 17.74 19.65 -12.48
N ALA A 494 18.53 18.71 -12.99
CA ALA A 494 19.92 18.50 -12.58
C ALA A 494 20.79 19.73 -12.91
N GLY A 495 20.59 20.35 -14.07
CA GLY A 495 21.26 21.59 -14.46
C GLY A 495 21.00 22.73 -13.47
N VAL A 496 19.78 22.86 -12.96
CA VAL A 496 19.44 23.83 -11.90
C VAL A 496 20.24 23.55 -10.64
N VAL A 497 20.32 22.30 -10.20
CA VAL A 497 21.09 21.93 -9.00
C VAL A 497 22.57 22.27 -9.18
N VAL A 498 23.16 21.99 -10.34
CA VAL A 498 24.57 22.31 -10.64
C VAL A 498 24.81 23.83 -10.68
N ILE A 499 23.91 24.61 -11.29
CA ILE A 499 24.04 26.07 -11.38
C ILE A 499 23.92 26.73 -10.00
N LEU A 500 23.05 26.19 -9.15
CA LEU A 500 22.84 26.68 -7.78
C LEU A 500 23.91 26.17 -6.80
N ASP A 501 24.82 25.30 -7.23
CA ASP A 501 25.93 24.81 -6.41
C ASP A 501 27.12 25.77 -6.46
N PRO A 502 27.41 26.54 -5.40
CA PRO A 502 28.43 27.58 -5.43
C PRO A 502 29.87 27.03 -5.35
N GLY A 503 30.09 25.72 -5.51
CA GLY A 503 31.41 25.07 -5.46
C GLY A 503 32.10 25.17 -4.09
N LEU A 504 31.43 25.73 -3.07
CA LEU A 504 31.95 25.90 -1.72
C LEU A 504 31.54 24.71 -0.86
N ALA A 505 32.55 24.03 -0.30
CA ALA A 505 32.50 22.78 0.44
C ALA A 505 31.62 22.81 1.70
N GLY A 506 30.29 22.81 1.53
CA GLY A 506 29.32 22.68 2.61
C GLY A 506 28.08 21.91 2.16
N ALA A 507 27.51 21.12 3.06
CA ALA A 507 26.22 20.47 2.81
C ALA A 507 25.15 21.53 2.47
N PRO A 508 24.25 21.30 1.50
CA PRO A 508 23.24 22.28 1.14
C PRO A 508 22.40 22.65 2.37
N THR A 509 22.29 23.95 2.64
CA THR A 509 21.40 24.45 3.70
C THR A 509 19.96 24.06 3.39
N GLN A 510 19.13 23.93 4.42
CA GLN A 510 17.69 23.64 4.26
C GLN A 510 17.01 24.57 3.24
N VAL A 511 17.34 25.87 3.29
CA VAL A 511 16.82 26.88 2.35
C VAL A 511 17.29 26.60 0.93
N ARG A 512 18.58 26.31 0.73
CA ARG A 512 19.14 25.99 -0.59
C ARG A 512 18.48 24.74 -1.18
N ALA A 513 18.39 23.66 -0.39
CA ALA A 513 17.77 22.42 -0.82
C ALA A 513 16.29 22.63 -1.20
N LEU A 514 15.57 23.50 -0.47
CA LEU A 514 14.20 23.87 -0.82
C LEU A 514 14.14 24.65 -2.13
N VAL A 515 15.04 25.62 -2.35
CA VAL A 515 15.12 26.38 -3.61
C VAL A 515 15.46 25.46 -4.78
N GLU A 516 16.45 24.57 -4.65
CA GLU A 516 16.81 23.58 -5.66
C GLU A 516 15.64 22.66 -5.99
N LEU A 517 14.89 22.20 -4.99
CA LEU A 517 13.73 21.35 -5.18
C LEU A 517 12.59 22.08 -5.89
N VAL A 518 12.26 23.32 -5.47
CA VAL A 518 11.16 24.11 -6.05
C VAL A 518 11.49 24.59 -7.45
N VAL A 519 12.67 25.19 -7.65
CA VAL A 519 13.10 25.73 -8.94
C VAL A 519 13.44 24.61 -9.91
N GLY A 520 14.20 23.60 -9.46
CA GLY A 520 14.55 22.44 -10.29
C GLY A 520 13.33 21.60 -10.66
N GLY A 521 12.43 21.37 -9.71
CA GLY A 521 11.15 20.70 -9.96
C GLY A 521 10.23 21.50 -10.88
N GLY A 522 10.15 22.82 -10.69
CA GLY A 522 9.39 23.73 -11.54
C GLY A 522 9.88 23.76 -12.98
N ILE A 523 11.19 23.98 -13.18
CA ILE A 523 11.81 24.01 -14.52
C ILE A 523 11.71 22.64 -15.19
N GLY A 524 12.06 21.57 -14.49
CA GLY A 524 11.94 20.21 -15.01
C GLY A 524 10.50 19.86 -15.39
N GLY A 525 9.53 20.22 -14.55
CA GLY A 525 8.10 20.05 -14.83
C GLY A 525 7.65 20.84 -16.07
N LEU A 526 8.08 22.10 -16.22
CA LEU A 526 7.77 22.91 -17.40
C LEU A 526 8.38 22.32 -18.68
N VAL A 527 9.64 21.86 -18.63
CA VAL A 527 10.30 21.17 -19.76
C VAL A 527 9.54 19.91 -20.14
N TYR A 528 9.14 19.10 -19.15
CA TYR A 528 8.33 17.91 -19.40
C TYR A 528 7.01 18.25 -20.10
N LEU A 529 6.25 19.22 -19.58
CA LEU A 529 4.96 19.62 -20.14
C LEU A 529 5.10 20.24 -21.54
N ALA A 530 6.15 21.02 -21.77
CA ALA A 530 6.46 21.61 -23.09
C ALA A 530 6.78 20.52 -24.12
N LEU A 531 7.64 19.56 -23.77
CA LEU A 531 7.97 18.43 -24.64
C LEU A 531 6.78 17.49 -24.84
N ALA A 532 5.99 17.22 -23.80
CA ALA A 532 4.76 16.46 -23.92
C ALA A 532 3.79 17.10 -24.91
N ARG A 533 3.67 18.44 -24.89
CA ARG A 533 2.87 19.19 -25.86
C ARG A 533 3.47 19.13 -27.27
N LEU A 534 4.78 19.30 -27.40
CA LEU A 534 5.50 19.27 -28.68
C LEU A 534 5.40 17.88 -29.35
N LEU A 535 5.59 16.82 -28.57
CA LEU A 535 5.44 15.42 -28.99
C LEU A 535 3.98 14.99 -29.13
N ARG A 536 3.02 15.89 -28.87
CA ARG A 536 1.57 15.67 -28.98
C ARG A 536 1.10 14.45 -28.20
N LEU A 537 1.63 14.28 -26.98
CA LEU A 537 1.26 13.17 -26.11
C LEU A 537 -0.23 13.26 -25.73
N PRO A 538 -1.06 12.26 -26.08
CA PRO A 538 -2.51 12.34 -25.89
C PRO A 538 -2.91 12.40 -24.41
N GLU A 539 -2.08 11.87 -23.52
CA GLU A 539 -2.30 11.85 -22.07
C GLU A 539 -2.32 13.27 -21.47
N LEU A 540 -1.56 14.21 -22.05
CA LEU A 540 -1.56 15.61 -21.61
C LEU A 540 -2.96 16.23 -21.77
N GLY A 541 -3.62 15.97 -22.90
CA GLY A 541 -4.97 16.46 -23.18
C GLY A 541 -6.01 15.85 -22.24
N LEU A 542 -5.86 14.58 -21.87
CA LEU A 542 -6.72 13.91 -20.91
C LEU A 542 -6.63 14.58 -19.53
N ILE A 543 -5.42 14.82 -19.03
CA ILE A 543 -5.21 15.47 -17.73
C ILE A 543 -5.74 16.90 -17.73
N MET A 544 -5.47 17.68 -18.78
CA MET A 544 -5.97 19.06 -18.89
C MET A 544 -7.51 19.12 -18.83
N ARG A 545 -8.21 18.18 -19.50
CA ARG A 545 -9.67 18.07 -19.44
C ARG A 545 -10.17 17.71 -18.04
N LEU A 546 -9.53 16.74 -17.39
CA LEU A 546 -9.89 16.35 -16.01
C LEU A 546 -9.71 17.50 -15.03
N MET A 547 -8.64 18.29 -15.18
CA MET A 547 -8.39 19.47 -14.36
C MET A 547 -9.42 20.57 -14.61
N SER A 548 -9.76 20.86 -15.87
CA SER A 548 -10.78 21.86 -16.21
C SER A 548 -12.16 21.48 -15.68
N ASP A 549 -12.54 20.21 -15.79
CA ASP A 549 -13.81 19.68 -15.30
C ASP A 549 -13.90 19.71 -13.77
N THR A 550 -12.77 19.51 -13.08
CA THR A 550 -12.74 19.59 -11.61
C THR A 550 -12.85 21.04 -11.14
N LEU A 551 -12.11 21.96 -11.78
CA LEU A 551 -12.13 23.38 -11.45
C LEU A 551 -13.49 24.03 -11.75
N SER A 552 -14.17 23.63 -12.83
CA SER A 552 -15.50 24.11 -13.15
C SER A 552 -16.55 23.68 -12.13
N ARG A 553 -16.41 22.48 -11.54
CA ARG A 553 -17.28 21.97 -10.46
C ARG A 553 -17.02 22.60 -9.09
N LEU A 554 -15.83 23.18 -8.87
CA LEU A 554 -15.45 23.84 -7.61
C LEU A 554 -15.78 25.34 -7.59
N ARG A 555 -16.13 25.94 -8.73
CA ARG A 555 -16.65 27.31 -8.75
C ARG A 555 -18.04 27.30 -8.12
N PRO A 556 -18.28 28.04 -7.02
CA PRO A 556 -19.63 28.24 -6.54
C PRO A 556 -20.45 28.94 -7.63
N ALA A 557 -21.68 28.48 -7.82
CA ALA A 557 -22.63 29.07 -8.76
C ALA A 557 -22.96 30.53 -8.41
#